data_AF-B2WIJ5-F1
#
_entry.id   AF-B2WIJ5-F1
#
_cell.length_a   1.000
_cell.length_b   1.000
_cell.length_c   1.000
_cell.angle_alpha   90.00
_cell.angle_beta   90.00
_cell.angle_gamma   90.00
#
_symmetry.space_group_name_H-M   'P 1'
#
loop_
_entity.id
_entity.type
_entity.pdbx_description
1 polymer ?
#
loop_
_entity_poly.entity_id
_entity_poly.type
_entity_poly.pdbx_seq_one_letter_code
_entity_poly.pdbx_strand_id
1 'polypeptide(L)'
;MLEERVAKVKEQYDALLEQTVGLMGDKVKHLKDAEKKLVPKPRKHPVVCIYCCMRNLPCDRGTPCRNCAKAMHDCKRAMCANFKTGICRNKLCNRAHEEDAKHYGNIVHAGHVRKEKDENKRTKKRARRRG
;
A
#
# COMPACT_ATOMS: atom_id res chain seq x y z
N MET A 1 38.42 37.57 -41.36
CA MET A 1 39.13 36.49 -40.60
C MET A 1 38.51 36.22 -39.23
N LEU A 2 38.11 37.23 -38.43
CA LEU A 2 37.51 37.00 -37.10
C LEU A 2 36.11 36.38 -37.17
N GLU A 3 35.25 36.89 -38.05
CA GLU A 3 33.87 36.41 -38.22
C GLU A 3 33.80 34.94 -38.65
N GLU A 4 34.69 34.53 -39.55
CA GLU A 4 34.80 33.13 -40.00
C GLU A 4 35.22 32.18 -38.86
N ARG A 5 36.08 32.65 -37.94
CA ARG A 5 36.45 31.89 -36.74
C ARG A 5 35.28 31.75 -35.77
N VAL A 6 34.50 32.81 -35.58
CA VAL A 6 33.30 32.79 -34.72
C VAL A 6 32.24 31.82 -35.27
N ALA A 7 32.04 31.81 -36.59
CA ALA A 7 31.12 30.87 -37.24
C ALA A 7 31.53 29.41 -37.01
N LYS A 8 32.82 29.08 -37.17
CA LYS A 8 33.34 27.73 -36.92
C LYS A 8 33.19 27.30 -35.46
N VAL A 9 33.42 28.20 -34.50
CA VAL A 9 33.23 27.90 -33.07
C VAL A 9 31.76 27.62 -32.76
N LYS A 10 30.84 28.38 -33.36
CA LYS A 10 29.40 28.17 -33.17
C LYS A 10 28.95 26.82 -33.71
N GLU A 11 29.37 26.47 -34.92
CA GLU A 11 29.07 25.16 -35.53
C GLU A 11 29.61 24.00 -34.68
N GLN A 12 30.83 24.14 -34.15
CA GLN A 12 31.41 23.15 -33.24
C GLN A 12 30.60 23.03 -31.93
N TYR A 13 30.12 24.15 -31.38
CA TYR A 13 29.32 24.15 -30.16
C TYR A 13 27.95 23.48 -30.38
N ASP A 14 27.25 23.80 -31.47
CA ASP A 14 25.94 23.24 -31.79
C ASP A 14 26.04 21.71 -32.01
N ALA A 15 27.08 21.24 -32.73
CA ALA A 15 27.33 19.82 -32.91
C ALA A 15 27.58 19.08 -31.57
N LEU A 16 28.30 19.71 -30.65
CA LEU A 16 28.61 19.13 -29.33
C LEU A 16 27.36 19.09 -28.43
N LEU A 17 26.48 20.07 -28.56
CA LEU A 17 25.18 20.13 -27.89
C LEU A 17 24.25 19.00 -28.38
N GLU A 18 24.14 18.79 -29.70
CA GLU A 18 23.35 17.69 -30.26
C GLU A 18 23.87 16.32 -29.82
N GLN A 19 25.20 16.14 -29.80
CA GLN A 19 25.83 14.90 -29.35
C GLN A 19 25.56 14.62 -27.87
N THR A 20 25.58 15.65 -27.01
CA THR A 20 25.25 15.50 -25.57
C THR A 20 23.77 15.25 -25.33
N VAL A 21 22.87 15.93 -26.05
CA VAL A 21 21.42 15.69 -25.94
C VAL A 21 21.06 14.26 -26.40
N GLY A 22 21.66 13.78 -27.49
CA GLY A 22 21.49 12.39 -27.96
C GLY A 22 21.92 11.35 -26.91
N LEU A 23 23.10 11.53 -26.31
CA LEU A 23 23.61 10.63 -25.26
C LEU A 23 22.77 10.65 -23.97
N MET A 24 22.08 11.75 -23.67
CA MET A 24 21.16 11.84 -22.53
C MET A 24 19.77 11.27 -22.83
N GLY A 25 19.29 11.31 -24.09
CA GLY A 25 17.96 10.85 -24.47
C GLY A 25 17.66 9.39 -24.13
N ASP A 26 18.61 8.48 -24.34
CA ASP A 26 18.42 7.05 -24.00
C ASP A 26 18.52 6.76 -22.51
N LYS A 27 19.26 7.58 -21.74
CA LYS A 27 19.27 7.48 -20.26
C LYS A 27 17.94 7.92 -19.64
N VAL A 28 17.23 8.89 -20.24
CA VAL A 28 15.95 9.39 -19.73
C VAL A 28 14.84 8.33 -19.83
N LYS A 29 14.86 7.46 -20.85
CA LYS A 29 13.85 6.38 -20.99
C LYS A 29 13.91 5.40 -19.82
N HIS A 30 15.12 5.00 -19.41
CA HIS A 30 15.31 4.06 -18.30
C HIS A 30 14.91 4.64 -16.92
N LEU A 31 15.03 5.96 -16.73
CA LEU A 31 14.64 6.62 -15.49
C LEU A 31 13.11 6.66 -15.30
N LYS A 32 12.34 6.88 -16.37
CA LYS A 32 10.87 6.90 -16.30
C LYS A 32 10.28 5.54 -15.92
N ASP A 33 10.87 4.44 -16.42
CA ASP A 33 10.46 3.09 -16.05
C ASP A 33 10.81 2.74 -14.59
N ALA A 34 11.91 3.28 -14.07
CA ALA A 34 12.30 3.13 -12.67
C ALA A 34 11.33 3.89 -11.74
N GLU A 35 10.97 5.13 -12.07
CA GLU A 35 9.95 5.89 -11.33
C GLU A 35 8.61 5.15 -11.29
N LYS A 36 8.18 4.58 -12.42
CA LYS A 36 6.94 3.81 -12.50
C LYS A 36 6.97 2.53 -11.64
N LYS A 37 8.15 1.94 -11.41
CA LYS A 37 8.32 0.80 -10.48
C LYS A 37 8.29 1.22 -9.01
N LEU A 38 8.57 2.49 -8.70
CA LEU A 38 8.54 3.02 -7.33
C LEU A 38 7.13 3.37 -6.86
N VAL A 39 6.18 3.63 -7.76
CA VAL A 39 4.78 3.89 -7.38
C VAL A 39 4.10 2.56 -6.98
N PRO A 40 3.70 2.39 -5.71
CA PRO A 40 3.03 1.17 -5.27
C PRO A 40 1.69 1.03 -6.01
N LYS A 41 1.45 -0.12 -6.66
CA LYS A 41 0.14 -0.40 -7.24
C LYS A 41 -0.94 -0.36 -6.13
N PRO A 42 -2.10 0.28 -6.37
CA PRO A 42 -3.17 0.35 -5.40
C PRO A 42 -3.60 -1.06 -5.00
N ARG A 43 -3.73 -1.29 -3.70
CA ARG A 43 -4.03 -2.61 -3.17
C ARG A 43 -5.52 -2.91 -3.36
N LYS A 44 -5.83 -4.11 -3.85
CA LYS A 44 -7.21 -4.57 -4.04
C LYS A 44 -7.79 -5.30 -2.82
N HIS A 45 -7.05 -5.40 -1.71
CA HIS A 45 -7.49 -6.23 -0.59
C HIS A 45 -8.55 -5.54 0.26
N PRO A 46 -9.55 -6.28 0.76
CA PRO A 46 -10.60 -5.70 1.58
C PRO A 46 -10.07 -5.35 2.98
N VAL A 47 -10.19 -4.09 3.39
CA VAL A 47 -10.07 -3.71 4.80
C VAL A 47 -11.27 -4.27 5.55
N VAL A 48 -11.04 -4.97 6.66
CA VAL A 48 -12.08 -5.59 7.48
C VAL A 48 -12.25 -4.80 8.78
N CYS A 49 -13.49 -4.62 9.26
CA CYS A 49 -13.72 -3.98 10.54
C CYS A 49 -13.28 -4.89 11.72
N ILE A 50 -12.99 -4.27 12.86
CA ILE A 50 -12.48 -4.94 14.07
C ILE A 50 -13.45 -6.04 14.51
N TYR A 51 -14.74 -5.73 14.58
CA TYR A 51 -15.78 -6.67 15.02
C TYR A 51 -15.83 -7.93 14.15
N CYS A 52 -15.96 -7.77 12.82
CA CYS A 52 -15.98 -8.90 11.90
C CYS A 52 -14.66 -9.67 11.92
N CYS A 53 -13.52 -8.99 12.08
CA CYS A 53 -12.22 -9.65 12.20
C CYS A 53 -12.12 -10.53 13.45
N MET A 54 -12.59 -10.04 14.60
CA MET A 54 -12.58 -10.75 15.88
C MET A 54 -13.49 -11.98 15.87
N ARG A 55 -14.69 -11.83 15.30
CA ARG A 55 -15.74 -12.86 15.22
C ARG A 55 -15.61 -13.80 13.99
N ASN A 56 -14.59 -13.60 13.15
CA ASN A 56 -14.44 -14.29 11.86
C ASN A 56 -15.69 -14.21 10.95
N LEU A 57 -16.37 -13.06 10.94
CA LEU A 57 -17.53 -12.82 10.07
C LEU A 57 -17.11 -12.25 8.71
N PRO A 58 -17.86 -12.53 7.63
CA PRO A 58 -17.62 -11.92 6.32
C PRO A 58 -17.98 -10.43 6.38
N CYS A 59 -17.03 -9.54 6.09
CA CYS A 59 -17.26 -8.10 6.07
C CYS A 59 -17.54 -7.60 4.65
N ASP A 60 -18.68 -6.95 4.47
CA ASP A 60 -19.18 -6.34 3.23
C ASP A 60 -18.54 -4.97 2.92
N ARG A 61 -17.64 -4.49 3.79
CA ARG A 61 -16.89 -3.24 3.65
C ARG A 61 -17.72 -1.95 3.70
N GLY A 62 -19.00 -1.99 4.03
CA GLY A 62 -19.79 -0.77 4.28
C GLY A 62 -19.29 0.06 5.47
N THR A 63 -19.82 1.28 5.57
CA THR A 63 -19.63 2.21 6.70
C THR A 63 -21.01 2.72 7.16
N PRO A 64 -21.67 2.06 8.13
CA PRO A 64 -21.29 0.81 8.79
C PRO A 64 -21.44 -0.42 7.88
N CYS A 65 -20.77 -1.52 8.23
CA CYS A 65 -20.90 -2.78 7.50
C CYS A 65 -22.18 -3.52 7.96
N ARG A 66 -22.83 -4.32 7.10
CA ARG A 66 -24.13 -4.99 7.36
C ARG A 66 -24.17 -5.73 8.69
N ASN A 67 -23.11 -6.47 9.04
CA ASN A 67 -23.05 -7.20 10.32
C ASN A 67 -22.97 -6.26 11.54
N CYS A 68 -22.22 -5.16 11.44
CA CYS A 68 -22.14 -4.18 12.53
C CYS A 68 -23.46 -3.44 12.69
N ALA A 69 -24.12 -3.09 11.57
CA ALA A 69 -25.45 -2.48 11.58
C ALA A 69 -26.49 -3.39 12.24
N LYS A 70 -26.54 -4.68 11.86
CA LYS A 70 -27.46 -5.67 12.46
C LYS A 70 -27.19 -5.90 13.95
N ALA A 71 -25.93 -5.90 14.36
CA ALA A 71 -25.53 -6.11 15.74
C ALA A 71 -25.56 -4.81 16.59
N MET A 72 -25.94 -3.67 15.99
CA MET A 72 -25.89 -2.34 16.62
C MET A 72 -24.53 -2.02 17.25
N HIS A 73 -23.45 -2.46 16.59
CA HIS A 73 -22.07 -2.21 17.02
C HIS A 73 -21.43 -1.10 16.20
N ASP A 74 -20.60 -0.29 16.85
CA ASP A 74 -19.73 0.67 16.17
C ASP A 74 -18.80 -0.04 15.18
N CYS A 75 -19.03 0.18 13.89
CA CYS A 75 -18.11 -0.28 12.86
C CYS A 75 -16.82 0.54 12.96
N LYS A 76 -15.77 -0.05 13.49
CA LYS A 76 -14.42 0.55 13.57
C LYS A 76 -13.44 -0.32 12.79
N ARG A 77 -12.49 0.28 12.08
CA ARG A 77 -11.45 -0.42 11.29
C ARG A 77 -10.10 -0.20 11.92
N ALA A 78 -9.32 -1.25 12.11
CA ALA A 78 -7.99 -1.11 12.72
C ALA A 78 -6.96 -0.65 11.69
N MET A 79 -6.23 0.42 12.02
CA MET A 79 -5.04 0.84 11.29
C MET A 79 -3.91 -0.20 11.47
N CYS A 80 -3.15 -0.46 10.41
CA CYS A 80 -2.01 -1.36 10.45
C CYS A 80 -0.82 -0.71 11.17
N ALA A 81 -0.47 -1.23 12.35
CA ALA A 81 0.68 -0.75 13.12
C ALA A 81 2.01 -0.86 12.33
N ASN A 82 2.20 -1.96 11.58
CA ASN A 82 3.40 -2.17 10.79
C ASN A 82 3.46 -1.28 9.54
N PHE A 83 2.32 -0.79 9.05
CA PHE A 83 2.32 0.09 7.89
C PHE A 83 2.79 1.48 8.27
N LYS A 84 2.33 2.00 9.42
CA LYS A 84 2.78 3.29 9.97
C LYS A 84 4.30 3.33 10.15
N THR A 85 4.94 2.20 10.42
CA THR A 85 6.40 2.09 10.55
C THR A 85 7.13 1.79 9.24
N GLY A 86 6.42 1.64 8.12
CA GLY A 86 7.00 1.25 6.82
C GLY A 86 7.39 -0.23 6.70
N ILE A 87 7.06 -1.06 7.69
CA ILE A 87 7.47 -2.47 7.78
C ILE A 87 6.44 -3.42 7.13
N CYS A 88 5.18 -2.98 6.93
CA CYS A 88 4.13 -3.82 6.37
C CYS A 88 4.34 -4.15 4.88
N ARG A 89 4.97 -5.31 4.62
CA ARG A 89 5.15 -5.87 3.28
C ARG A 89 4.01 -6.78 2.82
N ASN A 90 3.01 -7.03 3.68
CA ASN A 90 1.92 -7.94 3.35
C ASN A 90 0.97 -7.31 2.32
N LYS A 91 0.93 -7.89 1.12
CA LYS A 91 0.02 -7.50 0.03
C LYS A 91 -1.44 -7.86 0.29
N LEU A 92 -1.74 -8.65 1.32
CA LEU A 92 -3.09 -9.08 1.72
C LEU A 92 -3.36 -8.67 3.18
N CYS A 93 -2.87 -7.49 3.58
CA CYS A 93 -3.07 -6.98 4.93
C CYS A 93 -4.55 -6.59 5.12
N ASN A 94 -5.31 -7.31 5.95
CA ASN A 94 -6.73 -6.98 6.16
C ASN A 94 -6.95 -5.70 7.03
N ARG A 95 -5.88 -4.98 7.40
CA ARG A 95 -5.91 -3.75 8.20
C ARG A 95 -5.74 -2.53 7.30
N ALA A 96 -6.28 -1.40 7.72
CA ALA A 96 -6.23 -0.16 6.95
C ALA A 96 -4.80 0.39 6.89
N HIS A 97 -4.44 0.93 5.73
CA HIS A 97 -3.23 1.73 5.47
C HIS A 97 -3.62 3.20 5.23
N GLU A 98 -2.65 4.10 5.06
CA GLU A 98 -2.91 5.55 4.94
C GLU A 98 -3.77 5.90 3.72
N GLU A 99 -3.61 5.17 2.61
CA GLU A 99 -4.44 5.32 1.42
C GLU A 99 -5.91 5.02 1.69
N ASP A 100 -6.20 4.07 2.59
CA ASP A 100 -7.56 3.68 2.96
C ASP A 100 -8.28 4.76 3.78
N ALA A 101 -7.54 5.67 4.43
CA ALA A 101 -8.12 6.76 5.20
C ALA A 101 -8.92 7.75 4.34
N LYS A 102 -8.65 7.78 3.03
CA LYS A 102 -9.46 8.54 2.07
C LYS A 102 -10.83 7.90 1.81
N HIS A 103 -10.95 6.58 1.99
CA HIS A 103 -12.16 5.81 1.69
C HIS A 103 -13.01 5.52 2.92
N TYR A 104 -12.41 5.47 4.11
CA TYR A 104 -13.10 5.13 5.35
C TYR A 104 -12.86 6.18 6.44
N GLY A 105 -13.94 6.82 6.90
CA GLY A 105 -13.88 7.77 8.02
C GLY A 105 -13.81 7.12 9.41
N ASN A 106 -13.93 5.79 9.51
CA ASN A 106 -14.04 5.04 10.76
C ASN A 106 -12.78 4.21 11.10
N ILE A 107 -11.61 4.69 10.71
CA ILE A 107 -10.32 4.05 11.02
C ILE A 107 -9.84 4.49 12.40
N VAL A 108 -9.38 3.53 13.21
CA VAL A 108 -8.89 3.75 14.58
C VAL A 108 -7.57 3.01 14.83
N HIS A 109 -6.74 3.55 15.72
CA HIS A 109 -5.51 2.90 16.19
C HIS A 109 -5.81 1.90 17.31
N ALA A 110 -6.32 0.72 16.96
CA ALA A 110 -6.70 -0.33 17.92
C ALA A 110 -5.56 -1.33 18.28
N GLY A 111 -4.33 -1.12 17.78
CA GLY A 111 -3.21 -2.03 18.04
C GLY A 111 -3.40 -3.43 17.42
N HIS A 112 -2.93 -4.48 18.12
CA HIS A 112 -3.05 -5.84 17.61
C HIS A 112 -4.41 -6.47 17.96
N VAL A 113 -5.31 -6.51 16.97
CA VAL A 113 -6.60 -7.21 17.07
C VAL A 113 -6.36 -8.72 17.05
N ARG A 114 -6.57 -9.40 18.19
CA ARG A 114 -6.55 -10.86 18.29
C ARG A 114 -7.92 -11.42 17.90
N LYS A 115 -7.93 -12.49 17.13
CA LYS A 115 -9.14 -13.27 16.88
C LYS A 115 -9.59 -13.92 18.19
N GLU A 116 -10.89 -13.91 18.45
CA GLU A 116 -11.45 -14.69 19.54
C GLU A 116 -11.10 -16.16 19.27
N LYS A 117 -10.35 -16.78 20.19
CA LYS A 117 -9.98 -18.20 20.00
C LYS A 117 -11.26 -19.00 20.19
N ASP A 118 -11.70 -19.69 19.15
CA ASP A 118 -12.78 -20.66 19.26
C ASP A 118 -12.53 -21.54 20.49
N GLU A 119 -13.35 -21.42 21.54
CA GLU A 119 -13.20 -22.24 22.75
C GLU A 119 -13.19 -23.73 22.42
N ASN A 120 -13.90 -24.09 21.34
CA ASN A 120 -13.99 -25.42 20.79
C ASN A 120 -12.62 -26.01 20.34
N LYS A 121 -11.63 -25.17 19.99
CA LYS A 121 -10.26 -25.63 19.72
C LYS A 121 -9.49 -25.98 20.99
N ARG A 122 -9.78 -25.30 22.11
CA ARG A 122 -9.11 -25.58 23.40
C ARG A 122 -9.60 -26.89 24.00
N THR A 123 -10.90 -27.16 23.94
CA THR A 123 -11.48 -28.43 24.43
C THR A 123 -10.97 -29.63 23.62
N LYS A 124 -10.96 -29.57 22.29
CA LYS A 124 -10.38 -30.64 21.44
C LYS A 124 -8.90 -30.91 21.71
N LYS A 125 -8.10 -29.86 21.94
CA LYS A 125 -6.67 -30.03 22.27
C LYS A 125 -6.45 -30.68 23.64
N ARG A 126 -7.32 -30.41 24.62
CA ARG A 126 -7.28 -31.07 25.95
C ARG A 126 -7.69 -32.54 25.87
N ALA A 127 -8.72 -32.87 25.08
CA ALA A 127 -9.15 -34.26 24.88
C ALA A 127 -8.02 -35.13 24.29
N ARG A 128 -7.29 -34.63 23.28
CA ARG A 128 -6.17 -35.35 22.64
C ARG A 128 -4.91 -35.55 23.51
N ARG A 129 -4.80 -34.90 24.67
CA ARG A 129 -3.66 -35.08 25.58
C ARG A 129 -3.92 -36.08 26.69
N ARG A 130 -5.14 -36.61 26.79
CA ARG A 130 -5.59 -37.52 27.86
C ARG A 130 -5.88 -38.95 27.37
N GLY A 131 -5.84 -39.18 26.06
CA GLY A 131 -5.89 -40.51 25.45
C GLY A 131 -4.59 -40.74 24.71
#